data_AF-A0A441APG5-F1
#
_entry.id   AF-A0A441APG5-F1
#
_cell.length_a   1.000
_cell.length_b   1.000
_cell.length_c   1.000
_cell.angle_alpha   90.00
_cell.angle_beta   90.00
_cell.angle_gamma   90.00
#
_symmetry.space_group_name_H-M   'P 1'
#
loop_
_entity.id
_entity.type
_entity.pdbx_description
1 polymer ?
#
loop_
_entity_poly.entity_id
_entity_poly.type
_entity_poly.pdbx_seq_one_letter_code
_entity_poly.pdbx_strand_id
1 'polypeptide(L)'
;MAKVPILENIVRQHAEMAAHLWTIYDHHLLHPDENPDMDEEHLARLVERLEAHLDGLRMAGEEGRKIAQKQYQEFPEAGELFVLRVTEANAPIRIGDLNLNKVRAFLSTMSRKGLQRAV
;
A
#
# COMPACT_ATOMS: atom_id res chain seq x y z
N MET A 1 -13.06 25.60 -14.13
CA MET A 1 -12.90 24.32 -14.85
C MET A 1 -13.71 23.26 -14.15
N ALA A 2 -14.40 22.38 -14.87
CA ALA A 2 -15.09 21.24 -14.26
C ALA A 2 -14.06 20.25 -13.71
N LYS A 3 -14.30 19.69 -12.52
CA LYS A 3 -13.45 18.65 -11.92
C LYS A 3 -13.53 17.40 -12.80
N VAL A 4 -12.39 16.81 -13.15
CA VAL A 4 -12.34 15.52 -13.86
C VAL A 4 -13.05 14.46 -12.99
N PRO A 5 -13.99 13.68 -13.55
CA PRO A 5 -14.70 12.68 -12.77
C PRO A 5 -13.74 11.59 -12.27
N ILE A 6 -13.94 11.17 -11.02
CA ILE A 6 -13.24 10.04 -10.43
C ILE A 6 -14.00 8.76 -10.76
N LEU A 7 -13.29 7.80 -11.35
CA LEU A 7 -13.82 6.44 -11.55
C LEU A 7 -13.53 5.63 -10.28
N GLU A 8 -14.46 5.63 -9.32
CA GLU A 8 -14.24 5.06 -7.98
C GLU A 8 -13.71 3.62 -8.01
N ASN A 9 -14.28 2.75 -8.85
CA ASN A 9 -13.85 1.35 -8.96
C ASN A 9 -12.41 1.22 -9.46
N ILE A 10 -11.95 2.11 -10.35
CA ILE A 10 -10.57 2.09 -10.84
C ILE A 10 -9.62 2.53 -9.74
N VAL A 11 -9.95 3.60 -9.01
CA VAL A 11 -9.13 4.07 -7.88
C VAL A 11 -9.11 3.04 -6.75
N ARG A 12 -10.21 2.31 -6.51
CA ARG A 12 -10.24 1.19 -5.56
C ARG A 12 -9.29 0.07 -5.98
N GLN A 13 -9.26 -0.30 -7.27
CA GLN A 13 -8.31 -1.30 -7.77
C GLN A 13 -6.85 -0.86 -7.54
N HIS A 14 -6.53 0.44 -7.62
CA HIS A 14 -5.20 0.93 -7.24
C HIS A 14 -4.89 0.68 -5.75
N ALA A 15 -5.86 0.88 -4.85
CA ALA A 15 -5.68 0.60 -3.42
C ALA A 15 -5.47 -0.90 -3.15
N GLU A 16 -6.33 -1.74 -3.72
CA GLU A 16 -6.26 -3.20 -3.60
C GLU A 16 -4.94 -3.75 -4.14
N MET A 17 -4.55 -3.36 -5.36
CA MET A 17 -3.32 -3.83 -5.99
C MET A 17 -2.07 -3.32 -5.25
N ALA A 18 -2.07 -2.07 -4.76
CA ALA A 18 -0.96 -1.57 -3.96
C ALA A 18 -0.80 -2.35 -2.65
N ALA A 19 -1.91 -2.66 -1.95
CA ALA A 19 -1.88 -3.44 -0.72
C ALA A 19 -1.34 -4.86 -0.98
N HIS A 20 -1.84 -5.52 -2.02
CA HIS A 20 -1.39 -6.85 -2.42
C HIS A 20 0.10 -6.89 -2.79
N LEU A 21 0.56 -5.96 -3.63
CA LEU A 21 1.96 -5.90 -4.06
C LEU A 21 2.90 -5.57 -2.89
N TRP A 22 2.48 -4.71 -1.97
CA TRP A 22 3.23 -4.48 -0.72
C TRP A 22 3.40 -5.77 0.08
N THR A 23 2.33 -6.56 0.24
CA THR A 23 2.41 -7.84 0.97
C THR A 23 3.39 -8.81 0.30
N ILE A 24 3.40 -8.91 -1.04
CA ILE A 24 4.38 -9.74 -1.76
C ILE A 24 5.80 -9.22 -1.55
N TYR A 25 6.01 -7.91 -1.69
CA TYR A 25 7.31 -7.26 -1.48
C TYR A 25 7.85 -7.54 -0.09
N ASP A 26 7.04 -7.27 0.94
CA ASP A 26 7.46 -7.41 2.34
C ASP A 26 7.75 -8.87 2.69
N HIS A 27 6.91 -9.78 2.22
CA HIS A 27 7.06 -11.22 2.41
C HIS A 27 8.33 -11.75 1.76
N HIS A 28 8.59 -11.42 0.50
CA HIS A 28 9.80 -11.86 -0.20
C HIS A 28 11.07 -11.40 0.52
N LEU A 29 11.09 -10.16 1.04
CA LEU A 29 12.25 -9.67 1.81
C LEU A 29 12.44 -10.36 3.16
N LEU A 30 11.40 -10.96 3.73
CA LEU A 30 11.50 -11.76 4.96
C LEU A 30 11.84 -13.23 4.67
N HIS A 31 11.48 -13.71 3.48
CA HIS A 31 11.57 -15.11 3.05
C HIS A 31 12.19 -15.22 1.64
N PRO A 32 13.44 -14.77 1.45
CA PRO A 32 14.04 -14.73 0.11
C PRO A 32 14.19 -16.13 -0.52
N ASP A 33 14.38 -17.16 0.30
CA ASP A 33 14.60 -18.54 -0.16
C ASP A 33 13.32 -19.24 -0.69
N GLU A 34 12.13 -18.69 -0.44
CA GLU A 34 10.86 -19.32 -0.84
C GLU A 34 10.51 -19.11 -2.32
N ASN A 35 11.09 -18.10 -2.96
CA ASN A 35 10.89 -17.84 -4.38
C ASN A 35 12.23 -17.47 -5.05
N PRO A 36 13.03 -18.48 -5.45
CA PRO A 36 14.34 -18.24 -6.07
C PRO A 36 14.24 -17.56 -7.43
N ASP A 37 13.08 -17.58 -8.09
CA ASP A 37 12.84 -16.90 -9.36
C ASP A 37 12.63 -15.38 -9.19
N MET A 38 12.41 -14.91 -7.96
CA MET A 38 12.33 -13.48 -7.63
C MET A 38 13.75 -12.90 -7.50
N ASP A 39 14.41 -12.72 -8.64
CA ASP A 39 15.68 -12.00 -8.72
C ASP A 39 15.53 -10.47 -8.57
N GLU A 40 16.65 -9.75 -8.57
CA GLU A 40 16.69 -8.30 -8.43
C GLU A 40 15.85 -7.56 -9.50
N GLU A 41 15.81 -8.09 -10.73
CA GLU A 41 15.07 -7.49 -11.85
C GLU A 41 13.55 -7.67 -11.66
N HIS A 42 13.12 -8.85 -11.23
CA HIS A 42 11.73 -9.13 -10.87
C HIS A 42 11.27 -8.29 -9.67
N LEU A 43 12.12 -8.15 -8.66
CA LEU A 43 11.83 -7.33 -7.49
C LEU A 43 11.70 -5.85 -7.88
N ALA A 44 12.59 -5.34 -8.74
CA ALA A 44 12.51 -3.97 -9.25
C ALA A 44 11.18 -3.72 -10.01
N ARG A 45 10.79 -4.63 -10.92
CA ARG A 45 9.48 -4.56 -11.61
C ARG A 45 8.30 -4.58 -10.65
N LEU A 46 8.38 -5.36 -9.58
CA LEU A 46 7.34 -5.41 -8.57
C LEU A 46 7.21 -4.07 -7.85
N VAL A 47 8.34 -3.46 -7.49
CA VAL A 47 8.39 -2.12 -6.88
C VAL A 47 7.82 -1.07 -7.83
N GLU A 48 8.19 -1.07 -9.11
CA GLU A 48 7.65 -0.14 -10.11
C GLU A 48 6.12 -0.22 -10.20
N ARG A 49 5.57 -1.44 -10.24
CA ARG A 49 4.11 -1.67 -10.26
C ARG A 49 3.45 -1.16 -8.98
N LEU A 50 4.04 -1.44 -7.82
CA LEU A 50 3.55 -0.95 -6.54
C LEU A 50 3.50 0.58 -6.52
N GLU A 51 4.59 1.24 -6.91
CA GLU A 51 4.66 2.69 -6.97
C GLU A 51 3.66 3.29 -7.97
N ALA A 52 3.47 2.67 -9.14
CA ALA A 52 2.47 3.12 -10.11
C ALA A 52 1.04 3.09 -9.52
N HIS A 53 0.71 2.09 -8.70
CA HIS A 53 -0.58 2.05 -8.04
C HIS A 53 -0.73 3.11 -6.94
N LEU A 54 0.32 3.34 -6.14
CA LEU A 54 0.35 4.42 -5.15
C LEU A 54 0.26 5.81 -5.79
N ASP A 55 0.93 6.02 -6.92
CA ASP A 55 0.85 7.25 -7.69
C ASP A 55 -0.57 7.47 -8.25
N GLY A 56 -1.26 6.43 -8.70
CA GLY A 56 -2.68 6.49 -9.09
C GLY A 56 -3.59 7.00 -7.96
N LEU A 57 -3.39 6.51 -6.72
CA LEU A 57 -4.12 7.01 -5.55
C LEU A 57 -3.80 8.47 -5.24
N ARG A 58 -2.52 8.85 -5.35
CA ARG A 58 -2.06 10.23 -5.13
C ARG A 58 -2.67 11.19 -6.15
N MET A 59 -2.74 10.79 -7.42
CA MET A 59 -3.41 11.55 -8.48
C MET A 59 -4.91 11.75 -8.21
N ALA A 60 -5.58 10.78 -7.58
CA ALA A 60 -6.97 10.88 -7.15
C ALA A 60 -7.16 11.79 -5.91
N GLY A 61 -6.09 12.25 -5.27
CA GLY A 61 -6.10 13.23 -4.18
C GLY A 61 -6.92 12.77 -2.98
N GLU A 62 -7.80 13.63 -2.49
CA GLU A 62 -8.67 13.35 -1.34
C GLU A 62 -9.56 12.12 -1.55
N GLU A 63 -10.06 11.90 -2.77
CA GLU A 63 -10.89 10.71 -3.06
C GLU A 63 -10.07 9.43 -3.01
N GLY A 64 -8.79 9.47 -3.46
CA GLY A 64 -7.85 8.36 -3.30
C GLY A 64 -7.65 8.00 -1.83
N ARG A 65 -7.47 8.99 -0.95
CA ARG A 65 -7.36 8.77 0.51
C ARG A 65 -8.63 8.15 1.10
N LYS A 66 -9.80 8.69 0.75
CA LYS A 66 -11.09 8.15 1.23
C LYS A 66 -11.29 6.70 0.80
N ILE A 67 -10.92 6.37 -0.44
CA ILE A 67 -11.00 5.01 -0.96
C ILE A 67 -10.03 4.08 -0.21
N ALA A 68 -8.78 4.48 0.00
CA ALA A 68 -7.83 3.71 0.80
C ALA A 68 -8.33 3.50 2.25
N GLN A 69 -8.95 4.52 2.85
CA GLN A 69 -9.55 4.43 4.17
C GLN A 69 -10.73 3.45 4.22
N LYS A 70 -11.63 3.48 3.22
CA LYS A 70 -12.73 2.50 3.10
C LYS A 70 -12.19 1.09 2.93
N GLN A 71 -11.17 0.90 2.08
CA GLN A 71 -10.53 -0.39 1.87
C GLN A 71 -9.97 -0.95 3.18
N TYR A 72 -9.27 -0.13 3.98
CA TYR A 72 -8.77 -0.56 5.30
C TYR A 72 -9.88 -0.85 6.31
N GLN A 73 -11.02 -0.15 6.24
CA GLN A 73 -12.17 -0.44 7.09
C GLN A 73 -12.82 -1.79 6.74
N GLU A 74 -12.89 -2.12 5.46
CA GLU A 74 -13.40 -3.40 4.97
C GLU A 74 -12.41 -4.55 5.25
N PHE A 75 -11.12 -4.30 5.08
CA PHE A 75 -10.04 -5.27 5.19
C PHE A 75 -8.89 -4.70 6.03
N PRO A 76 -8.93 -4.86 7.37
CA PRO A 76 -7.99 -4.21 8.28
C PRO A 76 -6.64 -4.94 8.38
N GLU A 77 -6.04 -5.30 7.25
CA GLU A 77 -4.74 -5.99 7.20
C GLU A 77 -3.55 -5.01 7.04
N ALA A 78 -2.34 -5.56 7.08
CA ALA A 78 -1.11 -4.77 7.06
C ALA A 78 -0.91 -4.02 5.73
N GLY A 79 -1.31 -4.62 4.61
CA GLY A 79 -1.18 -4.01 3.28
C GLY A 79 -2.08 -2.79 3.11
N GLU A 80 -3.35 -2.89 3.50
CA GLU A 80 -4.30 -1.79 3.43
C GLU A 80 -3.92 -0.65 4.38
N LEU A 81 -3.45 -1.00 5.58
CA LEU A 81 -2.93 -0.01 6.52
C LEU A 81 -1.70 0.71 5.94
N PHE A 82 -0.78 -0.02 5.30
CA PHE A 82 0.38 0.56 4.63
C PHE A 82 -0.06 1.57 3.56
N VAL A 83 -0.96 1.17 2.66
CA VAL A 83 -1.48 2.05 1.59
C VAL A 83 -2.12 3.30 2.18
N LEU A 84 -3.01 3.16 3.17
CA LEU A 84 -3.64 4.29 3.84
C LEU A 84 -2.61 5.29 4.35
N ARG A 85 -1.59 4.84 5.08
CA ARG A 85 -0.56 5.74 5.63
C ARG A 85 0.30 6.39 4.57
N VAL A 86 0.64 5.68 3.49
CA VAL A 86 1.39 6.28 2.38
C VAL A 86 0.57 7.36 1.69
N THR A 87 -0.75 7.20 1.57
CA THR A 87 -1.63 8.23 0.99
C THR A 87 -1.86 9.44 1.89
N GLU A 88 -1.70 9.30 3.21
CA GLU A 88 -1.73 10.39 4.19
C GLU A 88 -0.42 11.19 4.25
N ALA A 89 0.67 10.67 3.69
CA ALA A 89 1.96 11.34 3.73
C ALA A 89 1.97 12.64 2.92
N ASN A 90 2.55 13.69 3.50
CA ASN A 90 2.62 15.01 2.86
C ASN A 90 3.61 15.07 1.67
N ALA A 91 4.54 14.12 1.58
CA ALA A 91 5.50 14.00 0.50
C ALA A 91 5.37 12.63 -0.16
N PRO A 92 5.66 12.51 -1.48
CA PRO A 92 5.77 11.22 -2.13
C PRO A 92 6.82 10.35 -1.42
N ILE A 93 6.40 9.16 -0.99
CA ILE A 93 7.28 8.16 -0.41
C ILE A 93 7.60 7.15 -1.50
N ARG A 94 8.89 6.92 -1.76
CA ARG A 94 9.38 5.85 -2.63
C ARG A 94 9.66 4.61 -1.79
N ILE A 95 9.39 3.44 -2.36
CA ILE A 95 9.56 2.17 -1.64
C ILE A 95 11.03 1.93 -1.28
N GLY A 96 11.94 2.29 -2.19
CA GLY A 96 13.40 2.18 -1.97
C GLY A 96 13.95 3.04 -0.83
N ASP A 97 13.24 4.10 -0.44
CA ASP A 97 13.66 5.02 0.62
C ASP A 97 13.12 4.61 2.01
N LEU A 98 12.31 3.55 2.08
CA LEU A 98 11.66 3.13 3.31
C LEU A 98 12.65 2.48 4.29
N ASN A 99 12.57 2.89 5.55
CA ASN A 99 13.11 2.08 6.64
C ASN A 99 12.13 0.95 6.98
N LEU A 100 12.30 -0.21 6.34
CA LEU A 100 11.38 -1.34 6.46
C LEU A 100 11.19 -1.83 7.91
N ASN A 101 12.24 -1.79 8.74
CA ASN A 101 12.13 -2.16 10.14
C ASN A 101 11.17 -1.24 10.91
N LYS A 102 11.24 0.08 10.67
CA LYS A 102 10.29 1.04 11.25
C LYS A 102 8.88 0.86 10.71
N VAL A 103 8.73 0.60 9.41
CA VAL A 103 7.43 0.36 8.78
C VAL A 103 6.76 -0.87 9.40
N ARG A 104 7.45 -2.02 9.44
CA ARG A 104 6.94 -3.26 10.03
C ARG A 104 6.57 -3.09 11.51
N ALA A 105 7.41 -2.41 12.30
CA ALA A 105 7.13 -2.13 13.70
C ALA A 105 5.86 -1.27 13.87
N PHE A 106 5.69 -0.26 13.04
CA PHE A 106 4.49 0.57 13.03
C PHE A 106 3.24 -0.23 12.65
N LEU A 107 3.27 -0.97 11.54
CA LEU A 107 2.14 -1.76 11.04
C LEU A 107 1.70 -2.82 12.05
N SER A 108 2.64 -3.53 12.68
CA SER A 108 2.32 -4.53 13.71
C SER A 108 1.68 -3.93 14.96
N THR A 109 2.03 -2.71 15.34
CA THR A 109 1.46 -2.01 16.51
C THR A 109 0.04 -1.54 16.24
N MET A 110 -0.19 -1.03 15.03
CA MET A 110 -1.45 -0.43 14.63
C MET A 110 -2.50 -1.46 14.22
N SER A 111 -2.10 -2.57 13.56
CA SER A 111 -2.98 -3.71 13.28
C SER A 111 -3.57 -4.30 14.56
N ARG A 112 -2.76 -4.47 15.62
CA ARG A 112 -3.22 -4.93 16.94
C ARG A 112 -4.26 -3.99 17.58
N LYS A 113 -4.10 -2.67 17.42
CA LYS A 113 -5.07 -1.68 17.94
C LYS A 113 -6.35 -1.62 17.11
N GLY A 114 -6.27 -1.84 15.80
CA GLY A 114 -7.44 -1.96 14.93
C GLY A 114 -8.31 -3.15 15.32
N LEU A 115 -7.68 -4.31 15.53
CA LEU A 115 -8.36 -5.53 15.99
C LEU A 115 -9.07 -5.35 17.33
N GLN A 116 -8.43 -4.67 18.30
CA GLN A 116 -9.02 -4.39 19.62
C GLN A 116 -10.21 -3.43 19.60
N ARG A 117 -10.39 -2.63 18.54
CA ARG A 117 -11.53 -1.72 18.38
C ARG A 117 -12.69 -2.34 17.61
N ALA A 118 -12.47 -3.48 16.96
CA ALA A 118 -13.46 -4.22 16.17
C ALA A 118 -14.13 -5.36 16.94
N VAL A 119 -13.76 -5.57 18.21
CA VAL A 119 -14.32 -6.57 19.14
C VAL A 119 -15.10 -5.88 20.25
#